data_AF-A0A4P9VJ75-F1
#
_entry.id   AF-A0A4P9VJ75-F1
#
_cell.length_a   1.000
_cell.length_b   1.000
_cell.length_c   1.000
_cell.angle_alpha   90.00
_cell.angle_beta   90.00
_cell.angle_gamma   90.00
#
_symmetry.space_group_name_H-M   'P 1'
#
loop_
_entity.id
_entity.type
_entity.pdbx_description
1 polymer ?
#
loop_
_entity_poly.entity_id
_entity_poly.type
_entity_poly.pdbx_seq_one_letter_code
_entity_poly.pdbx_strand_id
1 'polypeptide(L)'
;MCRYNQFIRAAIFVIVSCTAPFSWADLDTQDQISLSQSLSVLSQKWSQPAASKAFKIFRSPRYKRYDFQRFFTNYFENQAFTEQLRTYFDYLGFVWSLPNVQKKVNPALAAAIQRNLMSLCDTPENFVQLSAQKQSSILNQARFLNLYSKSASKKQKKALYGFYMGWLKTAHDVQIEQSFYWVLQAQLLINALDLFSLSVEQRMALADAAALTGEHRRLWLQHGVVLLEQQALSDQQKQWIINYLESLPMGLHNLRYIALSARLERENGAHFELTTAGQGVVIDNKSSDPILPGMADLDPFYIALAKGVSRVIDLYSVQGNVELKKRKQGLLADAGLDTQHYLVAPSERGYFVDNPSEFFVMMGLYWSFDSYKSLQSAINAWQQGNRHPLHHVLFLTDVYSKGESALPFFYFDAKQGLETQEVTIKRDAKGNIVELVVGNDLYAFYWKSGLVYRVEQVKLMGKTLSI
;
A
#
# COMPACT_ATOMS: atom_id res chain seq x y z
N MET A 1 -44.88 -8.98 9.21
CA MET A 1 -44.57 -8.28 7.94
C MET A 1 -43.21 -8.69 7.38
N CYS A 2 -42.93 -10.00 7.25
CA CYS A 2 -41.69 -10.54 6.65
C CYS A 2 -41.99 -11.76 5.78
N ARG A 3 -42.80 -11.58 4.73
CA ARG A 3 -43.02 -12.56 3.65
C ARG A 3 -43.37 -11.83 2.36
N TYR A 4 -42.42 -11.11 1.77
CA TYR A 4 -42.65 -10.45 0.48
C TYR A 4 -41.37 -10.27 -0.36
N ASN A 5 -40.44 -11.23 -0.34
CA ASN A 5 -39.23 -11.14 -1.18
C ASN A 5 -38.73 -12.48 -1.75
N GLN A 6 -39.63 -13.45 -1.94
CA GLN A 6 -39.31 -14.70 -2.66
C GLN A 6 -39.96 -14.82 -4.05
N PHE A 7 -40.72 -13.81 -4.51
CA PHE A 7 -41.54 -13.92 -5.73
C PHE A 7 -41.08 -13.11 -6.95
N ILE A 8 -39.90 -12.45 -6.91
CA ILE A 8 -39.32 -11.78 -8.10
C ILE A 8 -37.97 -12.41 -8.46
N ARG A 9 -37.96 -13.72 -8.73
CA ARG A 9 -36.84 -14.41 -9.42
C ARG A 9 -37.29 -15.34 -10.55
N ALA A 10 -38.57 -15.31 -10.92
CA ALA A 10 -39.10 -16.13 -12.00
C ALA A 10 -39.75 -15.25 -13.08
N ALA A 11 -38.92 -14.58 -13.89
CA ALA A 11 -39.37 -13.98 -15.14
C ALA A 11 -38.25 -14.05 -16.19
N ILE A 12 -38.45 -14.98 -17.13
CA ILE A 12 -38.06 -14.91 -18.54
C ILE A 12 -36.56 -14.99 -18.85
N PHE A 13 -36.10 -16.20 -19.20
CA PHE A 13 -35.30 -16.45 -20.40
C PHE A 13 -35.29 -17.97 -20.71
N VAL A 14 -36.36 -18.46 -21.32
CA VAL A 14 -36.33 -19.73 -22.06
C VAL A 14 -36.09 -19.37 -23.52
N ILE A 15 -34.83 -19.18 -23.91
CA ILE A 15 -34.44 -19.35 -25.31
C ILE A 15 -34.33 -20.87 -25.51
N VAL A 16 -35.30 -21.45 -26.21
CA VAL A 16 -35.09 -22.73 -26.90
C VAL A 16 -34.16 -22.44 -28.07
N SER A 17 -32.85 -22.48 -27.81
CA SER A 17 -31.85 -22.47 -28.86
C SER A 17 -31.65 -23.89 -29.30
N CYS A 18 -32.12 -24.22 -30.50
CA CYS A 18 -31.53 -25.26 -31.32
C CYS A 18 -30.06 -24.89 -31.55
N THR A 19 -29.18 -25.25 -30.63
CA THR A 19 -27.75 -25.12 -30.83
C THR A 19 -27.33 -26.24 -31.77
N ALA A 20 -27.12 -25.89 -33.05
CA ALA A 20 -26.09 -26.58 -33.81
C ALA A 20 -24.85 -26.71 -32.90
N PRO A 21 -24.12 -27.85 -32.89
CA PRO A 21 -22.92 -28.00 -32.09
C PRO A 21 -21.96 -26.90 -32.52
N PHE A 22 -21.93 -25.89 -31.67
CA PHE A 22 -21.30 -24.64 -31.94
C PHE A 22 -19.81 -24.97 -31.83
N SER A 23 -19.14 -25.14 -32.96
CA SER A 23 -17.71 -25.49 -33.04
C SER A 23 -16.87 -24.27 -32.65
N TRP A 24 -17.04 -23.79 -31.43
CA TRP A 24 -16.21 -22.76 -30.85
C TRP A 24 -14.95 -23.44 -30.35
N ALA A 25 -13.82 -23.10 -30.97
CA ALA A 25 -12.55 -23.78 -30.81
C ALA A 25 -12.20 -24.05 -29.34
N ASP A 26 -12.33 -25.31 -28.95
CA ASP A 26 -11.59 -25.88 -27.85
C ASP A 26 -10.14 -26.03 -28.35
N LEU A 27 -9.16 -25.69 -27.51
CA LEU A 27 -7.78 -26.16 -27.69
C LEU A 27 -7.84 -27.63 -28.12
N ASP A 28 -7.04 -28.07 -29.09
CA ASP A 28 -7.09 -29.49 -29.44
C ASP A 28 -6.77 -30.35 -28.20
N THR A 29 -7.32 -31.56 -28.13
CA THR A 29 -7.24 -32.40 -26.93
C THR A 29 -5.80 -32.59 -26.45
N GLN A 30 -4.86 -32.69 -27.39
CA GLN A 30 -3.45 -32.87 -27.08
C GLN A 30 -2.85 -31.62 -26.45
N ASP A 31 -3.15 -30.44 -26.98
CA ASP A 31 -2.72 -29.16 -26.42
C ASP A 31 -3.39 -28.87 -25.07
N GLN A 32 -4.66 -29.27 -24.86
CA GLN A 32 -5.29 -29.18 -23.53
C GLN A 32 -4.56 -30.02 -22.49
N ILE A 33 -4.32 -31.30 -22.78
CA ILE A 33 -3.58 -32.20 -21.88
C ILE A 33 -2.19 -31.65 -21.61
N SER A 34 -1.49 -31.25 -22.67
CA SER A 34 -0.15 -30.71 -22.61
C SER A 34 -0.06 -29.42 -21.78
N LEU A 35 -1.03 -28.52 -21.94
CA LEU A 35 -1.10 -27.27 -21.19
C LEU A 35 -1.43 -27.53 -19.72
N SER A 36 -2.43 -28.38 -19.42
CA SER A 36 -2.79 -28.75 -18.06
C SER A 36 -1.63 -29.40 -17.30
N GLN A 37 -0.89 -30.32 -17.94
CA GLN A 37 0.32 -30.93 -17.38
C GLN A 37 1.40 -29.88 -17.10
N SER A 38 1.61 -28.95 -18.05
CA SER A 38 2.62 -27.90 -17.89
C SER A 38 2.27 -26.97 -16.74
N LEU A 39 1.02 -26.53 -16.64
CA LEU A 39 0.54 -25.67 -15.55
C LEU A 39 0.56 -26.41 -14.21
N SER A 40 0.26 -27.71 -14.18
CA SER A 40 0.37 -28.52 -12.96
C SER A 40 1.82 -28.53 -12.43
N VAL A 41 2.81 -28.77 -13.29
CA VAL A 41 4.23 -28.68 -12.91
C VAL A 41 4.58 -27.26 -12.42
N LEU A 42 4.17 -26.24 -13.17
CA LEU A 42 4.43 -24.84 -12.83
C LEU A 42 3.73 -24.38 -11.55
N SER A 43 2.65 -25.05 -11.13
CA SER A 43 1.98 -24.76 -9.87
C SER A 43 2.76 -25.17 -8.64
N GLN A 44 3.72 -26.10 -8.80
CA GLN A 44 4.55 -26.60 -7.71
C GLN A 44 5.91 -25.89 -7.68
N LYS A 45 6.52 -25.67 -8.84
CA LYS A 45 7.84 -25.05 -8.96
C LYS A 45 8.10 -24.51 -10.37
N TRP A 46 9.09 -23.64 -10.49
CA TRP A 46 9.58 -23.24 -11.81
C TRP A 46 10.15 -24.44 -12.58
N SER A 47 9.78 -24.56 -13.86
CA SER A 47 10.29 -25.58 -14.77
C SER A 47 10.38 -25.00 -16.18
N GLN A 48 11.60 -24.76 -16.65
CA GLN A 48 11.83 -24.20 -17.99
C GLN A 48 11.20 -25.04 -19.11
N PRO A 49 11.27 -26.40 -19.09
CA PRO A 49 10.57 -27.22 -20.08
C PRO A 49 9.05 -27.03 -20.07
N ALA A 50 8.42 -27.01 -18.89
CA ALA A 50 6.98 -26.80 -18.77
C ALA A 50 6.56 -25.39 -19.22
N ALA A 51 7.31 -24.36 -18.81
CA ALA A 51 7.10 -22.98 -19.24
C ALA A 51 7.20 -22.84 -20.77
N SER A 52 8.20 -23.47 -21.38
CA SER A 52 8.39 -23.46 -22.84
C SER A 52 7.26 -24.17 -23.58
N LYS A 53 6.80 -25.31 -23.05
CA LYS A 53 5.69 -26.08 -23.62
C LYS A 53 4.37 -25.30 -23.56
N ALA A 54 4.03 -24.73 -22.41
CA ALA A 54 2.88 -23.84 -22.24
C ALA A 54 2.97 -22.62 -23.16
N PHE A 55 4.14 -21.96 -23.22
CA PHE A 55 4.37 -20.81 -24.08
C PHE A 55 4.19 -21.14 -25.57
N LYS A 56 4.62 -22.33 -26.01
CA LYS A 56 4.43 -22.79 -27.39
C LYS A 56 2.94 -22.87 -27.76
N ILE A 57 2.10 -23.32 -26.84
CA ILE A 57 0.65 -23.37 -27.02
C ILE A 57 0.08 -21.96 -27.00
N PHE A 58 0.47 -21.15 -26.01
CA PHE A 58 0.05 -19.76 -25.91
C PHE A 58 0.41 -18.93 -27.14
N ARG A 59 1.55 -19.13 -27.80
CA ARG A 59 1.92 -18.36 -29.01
C ARG A 59 1.24 -18.86 -30.29
N SER A 60 0.59 -20.02 -30.28
CA SER A 60 -0.03 -20.61 -31.48
C SER A 60 -1.05 -19.64 -32.10
N PRO A 61 -0.95 -19.33 -33.40
CA PRO A 61 -1.91 -18.42 -34.06
C PRO A 61 -3.30 -19.04 -34.27
N ARG A 62 -3.39 -20.38 -34.11
CA ARG A 62 -4.64 -21.15 -34.21
C ARG A 62 -5.62 -20.75 -33.11
N TYR A 63 -5.11 -20.53 -31.90
CA TYR A 63 -5.94 -20.26 -30.72
C TYR A 63 -6.22 -18.78 -30.51
N LYS A 64 -7.49 -18.48 -30.24
CA LYS A 64 -8.03 -17.17 -29.93
C LYS A 64 -8.18 -17.00 -28.42
N ARG A 65 -8.57 -15.79 -28.02
CA ARG A 65 -8.83 -15.44 -26.61
C ARG A 65 -9.90 -16.34 -25.98
N TYR A 66 -10.97 -16.63 -26.71
CA TYR A 66 -12.11 -17.38 -26.18
C TYR A 66 -11.72 -18.82 -25.80
N ASP A 67 -10.90 -19.46 -26.62
CA ASP A 67 -10.38 -20.83 -26.41
C ASP A 67 -9.62 -20.92 -25.08
N PHE A 68 -8.72 -19.95 -24.82
CA PHE A 68 -8.00 -19.86 -23.56
C PHE A 68 -8.91 -19.52 -22.37
N GLN A 69 -9.93 -18.68 -22.58
CA GLN A 69 -10.86 -18.32 -21.51
C GLN A 69 -11.64 -19.54 -21.02
N ARG A 70 -12.12 -20.38 -21.94
CA ARG A 70 -12.80 -21.64 -21.62
C ARG A 70 -11.86 -22.61 -20.93
N PHE A 71 -10.66 -22.79 -21.45
CA PHE A 71 -9.63 -23.62 -20.81
C PHE A 71 -9.35 -23.17 -19.37
N PHE A 72 -9.08 -21.88 -19.14
CA PHE A 72 -8.76 -21.38 -17.80
C PHE A 72 -9.94 -21.48 -16.84
N THR A 73 -11.17 -21.29 -17.32
CA THR A 73 -12.37 -21.50 -16.49
C THR A 73 -12.40 -22.93 -15.98
N ASN A 74 -12.36 -23.92 -16.87
CA ASN A 74 -12.42 -25.33 -16.51
C ASN A 74 -11.22 -25.78 -15.65
N TYR A 75 -10.02 -25.26 -15.95
CA TYR A 75 -8.81 -25.60 -15.22
C TYR A 75 -8.85 -25.08 -13.78
N PHE A 76 -9.20 -23.81 -13.57
CA PHE A 76 -9.19 -23.18 -12.23
C PHE A 76 -10.46 -23.42 -11.40
N GLU A 77 -11.49 -24.03 -11.98
CA GLU A 77 -12.57 -24.66 -11.20
C GLU A 77 -12.02 -25.78 -10.31
N ASN A 78 -11.06 -26.55 -10.82
CA ASN A 78 -10.56 -27.77 -10.18
C ASN A 78 -9.13 -27.65 -9.64
N GLN A 79 -8.38 -26.63 -10.04
CA GLN A 79 -6.97 -26.46 -9.67
C GLN A 79 -6.75 -25.15 -8.90
N ALA A 80 -5.86 -25.19 -7.92
CA ALA A 80 -5.47 -24.00 -7.17
C ALA A 80 -4.61 -23.05 -8.03
N PHE A 81 -4.89 -21.76 -7.95
CA PHE A 81 -4.04 -20.71 -8.52
C PHE A 81 -2.91 -20.39 -7.55
N THR A 82 -1.89 -21.25 -7.53
CA THR A 82 -0.77 -21.16 -6.58
C THR A 82 0.08 -19.91 -6.81
N GLU A 83 0.95 -19.60 -5.85
CA GLU A 83 1.88 -18.47 -5.96
C GLU A 83 2.86 -18.63 -7.13
N GLN A 84 3.26 -19.88 -7.41
CA GLN A 84 4.14 -20.22 -8.53
C GLN A 84 3.43 -20.01 -9.87
N LEU A 85 2.13 -20.36 -9.98
CA LEU A 85 1.34 -20.03 -11.16
C LEU A 85 1.14 -18.53 -11.33
N ARG A 86 0.83 -17.80 -10.25
CA ARG A 86 0.73 -16.33 -10.27
C ARG A 86 2.02 -15.75 -10.83
N THR A 87 3.17 -16.12 -10.26
CA THR A 87 4.49 -15.67 -10.71
C THR A 87 4.74 -16.01 -12.17
N TYR A 88 4.43 -17.23 -12.61
CA TYR A 88 4.56 -17.61 -14.02
C TYR A 88 3.72 -16.71 -14.95
N PHE A 89 2.45 -16.46 -14.61
CA PHE A 89 1.59 -15.58 -15.39
C PHE A 89 1.99 -14.10 -15.31
N ASP A 90 2.65 -13.68 -14.24
CA ASP A 90 3.23 -12.35 -14.13
C ASP A 90 4.42 -12.20 -15.10
N TYR A 91 5.32 -13.19 -15.14
CA TYR A 91 6.43 -13.20 -16.10
C TYR A 91 5.93 -13.28 -17.54
N LEU A 92 5.00 -14.19 -17.82
CA LEU A 92 4.39 -14.34 -19.12
C LEU A 92 3.68 -13.04 -19.51
N GLY A 93 2.83 -12.51 -18.65
CA GLY A 93 1.93 -11.42 -18.99
C GLY A 93 2.59 -10.05 -19.13
N PHE A 94 3.68 -9.79 -18.42
CA PHE A 94 4.19 -8.42 -18.24
C PHE A 94 5.70 -8.26 -18.47
N VAL A 95 6.49 -9.34 -18.39
CA VAL A 95 7.95 -9.24 -18.52
C VAL A 95 8.44 -9.76 -19.87
N TRP A 96 8.02 -10.96 -20.30
CA TRP A 96 8.71 -11.68 -21.39
C TRP A 96 7.87 -12.03 -22.62
N SER A 97 6.53 -11.92 -22.60
CA SER A 97 5.75 -12.40 -23.75
C SER A 97 5.59 -11.39 -24.88
N LEU A 98 5.44 -11.96 -26.07
CA LEU A 98 5.07 -11.25 -27.28
C LEU A 98 3.70 -10.57 -27.13
N PRO A 99 3.48 -9.37 -27.72
CA PRO A 99 2.22 -8.64 -27.60
C PRO A 99 0.96 -9.44 -28.00
N ASN A 100 1.09 -10.37 -28.95
CA ASN A 100 -0.02 -11.23 -29.38
C ASN A 100 -0.43 -12.25 -28.31
N VAL A 101 0.50 -12.74 -27.47
CA VAL A 101 0.22 -13.60 -26.33
C VAL A 101 -0.46 -12.78 -25.24
N GLN A 102 0.07 -11.61 -24.89
CA GLN A 102 -0.53 -10.72 -23.89
C GLN A 102 -1.97 -10.35 -24.24
N LYS A 103 -2.26 -10.01 -25.51
CA LYS A 103 -3.60 -9.60 -25.96
C LYS A 103 -4.65 -10.71 -25.88
N LYS A 104 -4.25 -11.99 -25.85
CA LYS A 104 -5.19 -13.11 -25.80
C LYS A 104 -5.19 -13.88 -24.47
N VAL A 105 -4.02 -14.13 -23.87
CA VAL A 105 -3.90 -14.95 -22.66
C VAL A 105 -4.31 -14.14 -21.43
N ASN A 106 -3.76 -12.95 -21.20
CA ASN A 106 -4.05 -12.18 -19.97
C ASN A 106 -5.56 -11.84 -19.85
N PRO A 107 -6.25 -11.34 -20.90
CA PRO A 107 -7.67 -11.04 -20.83
C PRO A 107 -8.56 -12.30 -20.76
N ALA A 108 -8.06 -13.46 -21.18
CA ALA A 108 -8.74 -14.75 -21.03
C ALA A 108 -8.65 -15.25 -19.59
N LEU A 109 -7.43 -15.23 -19.02
CA LEU A 109 -7.19 -15.60 -17.62
C LEU A 109 -7.92 -14.67 -16.66
N ALA A 110 -7.87 -13.35 -16.90
CA ALA A 110 -8.59 -12.37 -16.08
C ALA A 110 -10.11 -12.62 -16.09
N ALA A 111 -10.69 -12.99 -17.23
CA ALA A 111 -12.12 -13.31 -17.31
C ALA A 111 -12.49 -14.59 -16.55
N ALA A 112 -11.66 -15.64 -16.63
CA ALA A 112 -11.84 -16.86 -15.84
C ALA A 112 -11.74 -16.57 -14.33
N ILE A 113 -10.75 -15.77 -13.92
CA ILE A 113 -10.58 -15.36 -12.52
C ILE A 113 -11.78 -14.52 -12.02
N GLN A 114 -12.26 -13.55 -12.80
CA GLN A 114 -13.43 -12.75 -12.43
C GLN A 114 -14.65 -13.64 -12.19
N ARG A 115 -14.88 -14.65 -13.05
CA ARG A 115 -15.94 -15.63 -12.87
C ARG A 115 -15.77 -16.43 -11.57
N ASN A 116 -14.57 -16.95 -11.32
CA ASN A 116 -14.28 -17.74 -10.12
C ASN A 116 -14.44 -16.92 -8.83
N LEU A 117 -14.09 -15.64 -8.86
CA LEU A 117 -14.28 -14.75 -7.71
C LEU A 117 -15.75 -14.39 -7.50
N MET A 118 -16.52 -14.17 -8.59
CA MET A 118 -17.96 -13.93 -8.47
C MET A 118 -18.73 -15.14 -7.93
N SER A 119 -18.34 -16.36 -8.30
CA SER A 119 -19.05 -17.56 -7.82
C SER A 119 -18.93 -17.77 -6.32
N LEU A 120 -17.94 -17.15 -5.66
CA LEU A 120 -17.85 -17.13 -4.20
C LEU A 120 -19.02 -16.35 -3.57
N CYS A 121 -19.53 -15.33 -4.26
CA CYS A 121 -20.66 -14.53 -3.78
C CYS A 121 -22.00 -15.26 -3.92
N ASP A 122 -22.10 -16.24 -4.83
CA ASP A 122 -23.33 -17.01 -5.03
C ASP A 122 -23.60 -18.00 -3.89
N THR A 123 -22.57 -18.30 -3.09
CA THR A 123 -22.57 -19.32 -2.05
C THR A 123 -21.83 -18.82 -0.81
N PRO A 124 -22.44 -17.92 -0.02
CA PRO A 124 -21.92 -17.39 1.25
C PRO A 124 -21.18 -18.37 2.15
N GLU A 125 -21.79 -19.54 2.34
CA GLU A 125 -21.32 -20.64 3.19
C GLU A 125 -19.92 -21.11 2.77
N ASN A 126 -19.56 -20.91 1.49
CA ASN A 126 -18.27 -21.31 0.97
C ASN A 126 -17.13 -20.52 1.58
N PHE A 127 -17.31 -19.25 1.98
CA PHE A 127 -16.24 -18.50 2.65
C PHE A 127 -15.86 -19.16 3.97
N VAL A 128 -16.87 -19.59 4.73
CA VAL A 128 -16.67 -20.12 6.08
C VAL A 128 -15.82 -21.38 6.09
N GLN A 129 -15.92 -22.17 5.02
CA GLN A 129 -15.32 -23.49 4.90
C GLN A 129 -14.10 -23.53 3.94
N LEU A 130 -13.55 -22.37 3.55
CA LEU A 130 -12.38 -22.36 2.67
C LEU A 130 -11.15 -22.90 3.39
N SER A 131 -10.55 -23.96 2.85
CA SER A 131 -9.21 -24.39 3.26
C SER A 131 -8.17 -23.29 3.01
N ALA A 132 -7.10 -23.27 3.80
CA ALA A 132 -5.98 -22.33 3.63
C ALA A 132 -5.41 -22.32 2.20
N GLN A 133 -5.42 -23.47 1.51
CA GLN A 133 -5.02 -23.59 0.11
C GLN A 133 -5.98 -22.84 -0.82
N LYS A 134 -7.30 -22.96 -0.61
CA LYS A 134 -8.31 -22.27 -1.42
C LYS A 134 -8.31 -20.77 -1.14
N GLN A 135 -8.14 -20.35 0.11
CA GLN A 135 -7.95 -18.94 0.48
C GLN A 135 -6.74 -18.33 -0.25
N SER A 136 -5.59 -19.02 -0.20
CA SER A 136 -4.38 -18.59 -0.91
C SER A 136 -4.59 -18.51 -2.43
N SER A 137 -5.29 -19.50 -3.01
CA SER A 137 -5.65 -19.51 -4.43
C SER A 137 -6.51 -18.30 -4.82
N ILE A 138 -7.53 -17.97 -4.03
CA ILE A 138 -8.43 -16.83 -4.26
C ILE A 138 -7.68 -15.50 -4.12
N LEU A 139 -6.82 -15.35 -3.11
CA LEU A 139 -6.03 -14.13 -2.95
C LEU A 139 -5.05 -13.94 -4.10
N ASN A 140 -4.37 -15.00 -4.55
CA ASN A 140 -3.46 -14.93 -5.70
C ASN A 140 -4.18 -14.55 -7.00
N GLN A 141 -5.42 -15.00 -7.18
CA GLN A 141 -6.28 -14.57 -8.28
C GLN A 141 -6.58 -13.07 -8.22
N ALA A 142 -6.95 -12.55 -7.04
CA ALA A 142 -7.17 -11.11 -6.84
C ALA A 142 -5.88 -10.29 -7.07
N ARG A 143 -4.72 -10.78 -6.62
CA ARG A 143 -3.40 -10.16 -6.85
C ARG A 143 -3.03 -10.15 -8.33
N PHE A 144 -3.31 -11.23 -9.08
CA PHE A 144 -3.11 -11.25 -10.53
C PHE A 144 -3.98 -10.19 -11.22
N LEU A 145 -5.24 -10.00 -10.81
CA LEU A 145 -6.08 -8.94 -11.37
C LEU A 145 -5.50 -7.54 -11.11
N ASN A 146 -4.87 -7.30 -9.94
CA ASN A 146 -4.12 -6.06 -9.68
C ASN A 146 -3.05 -5.84 -10.73
N LEU A 147 -2.22 -6.86 -11.02
CA LEU A 147 -1.13 -6.72 -11.97
C LEU A 147 -1.66 -6.55 -13.41
N TYR A 148 -2.68 -7.34 -13.78
CA TYR A 148 -3.37 -7.22 -15.07
C TYR A 148 -3.94 -5.83 -15.32
N SER A 149 -4.45 -5.17 -14.28
CA SER A 149 -4.93 -3.79 -14.40
C SER A 149 -3.85 -2.84 -14.97
N LYS A 150 -2.56 -3.07 -14.70
CA LYS A 150 -1.48 -2.15 -15.11
C LYS A 150 -1.24 -2.16 -16.62
N SER A 151 -1.46 -3.29 -17.29
CA SER A 151 -1.33 -3.41 -18.76
C SER A 151 -2.67 -3.44 -19.50
N ALA A 152 -3.79 -3.41 -18.78
CA ALA A 152 -5.13 -3.42 -19.34
C ALA A 152 -5.42 -2.13 -20.13
N SER A 153 -6.06 -2.29 -21.30
CA SER A 153 -6.62 -1.17 -22.06
C SER A 153 -7.70 -0.43 -21.25
N LYS A 154 -8.01 0.82 -21.63
CA LYS A 154 -9.08 1.62 -21.00
C LYS A 154 -10.41 0.86 -20.91
N LYS A 155 -10.79 0.12 -21.96
CA LYS A 155 -12.01 -0.72 -21.98
C LYS A 155 -11.95 -1.84 -20.94
N GLN A 156 -10.81 -2.53 -20.83
CA GLN A 156 -10.61 -3.60 -19.86
C GLN A 156 -10.58 -3.08 -18.42
N LYS A 157 -9.95 -1.92 -18.19
CA LYS A 157 -9.97 -1.25 -16.88
C LYS A 157 -11.40 -0.88 -16.44
N LYS A 158 -12.22 -0.36 -17.35
CA LYS A 158 -13.64 -0.09 -17.06
C LYS A 158 -14.42 -1.38 -16.72
N ALA A 159 -14.14 -2.48 -17.40
CA ALA A 159 -14.74 -3.78 -17.08
C ALA A 159 -14.29 -4.32 -15.72
N LEU A 160 -13.00 -4.19 -15.39
CA LEU A 160 -12.46 -4.54 -14.07
C LEU A 160 -13.09 -3.71 -12.95
N TYR A 161 -13.25 -2.40 -13.15
CA TYR A 161 -13.95 -1.53 -12.21
C TYR A 161 -15.38 -1.99 -11.96
N GLY A 162 -16.13 -2.26 -13.04
CA GLY A 162 -17.50 -2.79 -12.94
C GLY A 162 -17.56 -4.13 -12.20
N PHE A 163 -16.58 -5.01 -12.43
CA PHE A 163 -16.43 -6.27 -11.68
C PHE A 163 -16.18 -6.02 -10.19
N TYR A 164 -15.21 -5.17 -9.82
CA TYR A 164 -14.93 -4.89 -8.40
C TYR A 164 -16.14 -4.28 -7.68
N MET A 165 -16.83 -3.32 -8.32
CA MET A 165 -18.08 -2.74 -7.81
C MET A 165 -19.15 -3.81 -7.60
N GLY A 166 -19.37 -4.67 -8.59
CA GLY A 166 -20.35 -5.76 -8.50
C GLY A 166 -20.03 -6.75 -7.40
N TRP A 167 -18.77 -7.17 -7.31
CA TRP A 167 -18.31 -8.10 -6.28
C TRP A 167 -18.50 -7.52 -4.88
N LEU A 168 -18.02 -6.29 -4.65
CA LEU A 168 -18.11 -5.63 -3.33
C LEU A 168 -19.56 -5.50 -2.87
N LYS A 169 -20.45 -5.09 -3.78
CA LYS A 169 -21.88 -4.96 -3.49
C LYS A 169 -22.52 -6.29 -3.11
N THR A 170 -22.30 -7.34 -3.90
CA THR A 170 -22.88 -8.66 -3.61
C THR A 170 -22.30 -9.27 -2.34
N ALA A 171 -21.01 -9.08 -2.10
CA ALA A 171 -20.29 -9.59 -0.95
C ALA A 171 -20.78 -8.98 0.37
N HIS A 172 -21.12 -7.68 0.38
CA HIS A 172 -21.63 -7.00 1.56
C HIS A 172 -22.93 -7.61 2.11
N ASP A 173 -23.85 -8.00 1.23
CA ASP A 173 -25.17 -8.55 1.60
C ASP A 173 -25.08 -9.87 2.41
N VAL A 174 -23.88 -10.45 2.50
CA VAL A 174 -23.64 -11.79 3.03
C VAL A 174 -23.18 -11.81 4.50
N GLN A 175 -22.86 -10.66 5.12
CA GLN A 175 -22.46 -10.54 6.54
C GLN A 175 -21.40 -11.57 7.01
N ILE A 176 -20.28 -11.66 6.29
CA ILE A 176 -19.24 -12.67 6.57
C ILE A 176 -18.24 -12.14 7.61
N GLU A 177 -18.27 -12.68 8.83
CA GLU A 177 -17.34 -12.33 9.91
C GLU A 177 -16.00 -13.11 9.87
N GLN A 178 -15.41 -13.30 8.69
CA GLN A 178 -14.13 -14.01 8.58
C GLN A 178 -12.97 -13.11 8.17
N SER A 179 -11.81 -13.29 8.79
CA SER A 179 -10.61 -12.51 8.49
C SER A 179 -10.22 -12.55 7.01
N PHE A 180 -10.34 -13.72 6.37
CA PHE A 180 -10.03 -13.86 4.95
C PHE A 180 -10.93 -12.99 4.06
N TYR A 181 -12.21 -12.87 4.39
CA TYR A 181 -13.16 -12.04 3.65
C TYR A 181 -12.71 -10.57 3.63
N TRP A 182 -12.32 -10.02 4.80
CA TRP A 182 -11.83 -8.65 4.91
C TRP A 182 -10.55 -8.41 4.12
N VAL A 183 -9.62 -9.38 4.16
CA VAL A 183 -8.37 -9.31 3.37
C VAL A 183 -8.68 -9.29 1.87
N LEU A 184 -9.60 -10.14 1.41
CA LEU A 184 -10.01 -10.16 0.00
C LEU A 184 -10.74 -8.86 -0.40
N GLN A 185 -11.66 -8.37 0.42
CA GLN A 185 -12.37 -7.11 0.19
C GLN A 185 -11.38 -5.95 0.08
N ALA A 186 -10.41 -5.87 0.99
CA ALA A 186 -9.36 -4.87 0.95
C ALA A 186 -8.49 -4.99 -0.30
N GLN A 187 -8.09 -6.20 -0.69
CA GLN A 187 -7.34 -6.42 -1.94
C GLN A 187 -8.13 -5.92 -3.15
N LEU A 188 -9.45 -6.14 -3.20
CA LEU A 188 -10.28 -5.68 -4.32
C LEU A 188 -10.50 -4.16 -4.32
N LEU A 189 -10.61 -3.53 -3.14
CA LEU A 189 -10.61 -2.06 -3.01
C LEU A 189 -9.28 -1.46 -3.49
N ILE A 190 -8.15 -2.04 -3.07
CA ILE A 190 -6.81 -1.65 -3.53
C ILE A 190 -6.70 -1.82 -5.05
N ASN A 191 -7.18 -2.93 -5.60
CA ASN A 191 -7.21 -3.13 -7.05
C ASN A 191 -8.00 -2.04 -7.76
N ALA A 192 -9.13 -1.64 -7.20
CA ALA A 192 -9.94 -0.57 -7.77
C ALA A 192 -9.22 0.78 -7.74
N LEU A 193 -8.49 1.10 -6.65
CA LEU A 193 -7.63 2.29 -6.58
C LEU A 193 -6.50 2.28 -7.61
N ASP A 194 -5.90 1.11 -7.83
CA ASP A 194 -4.73 0.97 -8.71
C ASP A 194 -5.10 0.92 -10.21
N LEU A 195 -6.38 0.81 -10.56
CA LEU A 195 -6.84 0.80 -11.96
C LEU A 195 -6.53 2.11 -12.70
N PHE A 196 -6.90 3.24 -12.09
CA PHE A 196 -6.73 4.61 -12.58
C PHE A 196 -7.01 5.59 -11.44
N SER A 197 -6.64 6.85 -11.61
CA SER A 197 -7.03 7.92 -10.68
C SER A 197 -8.55 8.02 -10.60
N LEU A 198 -9.11 7.53 -9.50
CA LEU A 198 -10.55 7.56 -9.25
C LEU A 198 -11.02 9.00 -8.98
N SER A 199 -12.15 9.38 -9.56
CA SER A 199 -12.86 10.60 -9.16
C SER A 199 -13.42 10.47 -7.74
N VAL A 200 -13.82 11.59 -7.14
CA VAL A 200 -14.46 11.60 -5.81
C VAL A 200 -15.72 10.73 -5.83
N GLU A 201 -16.54 10.83 -6.87
CA GLU A 201 -17.78 10.05 -7.02
C GLU A 201 -17.50 8.55 -7.14
N GLN A 202 -16.43 8.17 -7.84
CA GLN A 202 -16.03 6.76 -7.96
C GLN A 202 -15.53 6.21 -6.62
N ARG A 203 -14.78 7.01 -5.85
CA ARG A 203 -14.39 6.63 -4.49
C ARG A 203 -15.61 6.48 -3.58
N MET A 204 -16.57 7.40 -3.64
CA MET A 204 -17.82 7.29 -2.89
C MET A 204 -18.60 6.02 -3.26
N ALA A 205 -18.76 5.74 -4.57
CA ALA A 205 -19.45 4.54 -5.03
C ALA A 205 -18.79 3.23 -4.54
N LEU A 206 -17.45 3.16 -4.56
CA LEU A 206 -16.72 2.00 -4.01
C LEU A 206 -16.86 1.90 -2.49
N ALA A 207 -16.84 3.02 -1.78
CA ALA A 207 -17.04 3.04 -0.34
C ALA A 207 -18.42 2.49 0.02
N ASP A 208 -19.45 2.93 -0.71
CA ASP A 208 -20.82 2.47 -0.53
C ASP A 208 -20.96 0.98 -0.89
N ALA A 209 -20.34 0.54 -1.99
CA ALA A 209 -20.34 -0.86 -2.41
C ALA A 209 -19.62 -1.78 -1.41
N ALA A 210 -18.57 -1.29 -0.76
CA ALA A 210 -17.86 -2.03 0.28
C ALA A 210 -18.44 -1.81 1.69
N ALA A 211 -19.53 -1.03 1.80
CA ALA A 211 -20.16 -0.63 3.05
C ALA A 211 -19.18 -0.03 4.08
N LEU A 212 -18.23 0.77 3.60
CA LEU A 212 -17.34 1.53 4.47
C LEU A 212 -18.15 2.60 5.19
N THR A 213 -18.03 2.65 6.52
CA THR A 213 -18.71 3.61 7.39
C THR A 213 -17.73 4.27 8.35
N GLY A 214 -18.15 5.38 8.98
CA GLY A 214 -17.35 6.12 9.97
C GLY A 214 -15.93 6.42 9.48
N GLU A 215 -14.95 6.16 10.34
CA GLU A 215 -13.53 6.45 10.08
C GLU A 215 -12.94 5.64 8.91
N HIS A 216 -13.44 4.44 8.62
CA HIS A 216 -13.01 3.68 7.44
C HIS A 216 -13.40 4.41 6.16
N ARG A 217 -14.62 4.95 6.11
CA ARG A 217 -15.11 5.73 4.96
C ARG A 217 -14.32 7.03 4.83
N ARG A 218 -14.06 7.72 5.94
CA ARG A 218 -13.28 8.96 5.97
C ARG A 218 -11.87 8.76 5.43
N LEU A 219 -11.13 7.79 5.96
CA LEU A 219 -9.78 7.43 5.49
C LEU A 219 -9.75 7.08 4.00
N TRP A 220 -10.73 6.31 3.53
CA TRP A 220 -10.84 5.95 2.13
C TRP A 220 -11.08 7.18 1.23
N LEU A 221 -12.06 8.02 1.57
CA LEU A 221 -12.44 9.15 0.71
C LEU A 221 -11.32 10.20 0.66
N GLN A 222 -10.78 10.58 1.82
CA GLN A 222 -9.76 11.62 1.93
C GLN A 222 -8.39 11.14 1.46
N HIS A 223 -7.96 9.96 1.90
CA HIS A 223 -6.58 9.51 1.69
C HIS A 223 -6.43 8.35 0.69
N GLY A 224 -7.52 7.69 0.30
CA GLY A 224 -7.45 6.47 -0.51
C GLY A 224 -6.74 5.32 0.23
N VAL A 225 -6.89 5.28 1.56
CA VAL A 225 -6.27 4.28 2.43
C VAL A 225 -7.33 3.34 2.97
N VAL A 226 -7.11 2.03 2.79
CA VAL A 226 -7.95 0.97 3.37
C VAL A 226 -7.42 0.62 4.76
N LEU A 227 -8.26 0.66 5.78
CA LEU A 227 -7.91 0.24 7.14
C LEU A 227 -8.39 -1.20 7.39
N LEU A 228 -7.46 -2.13 7.67
CA LEU A 228 -7.74 -3.54 7.94
C LEU A 228 -7.51 -3.85 9.42
N GLU A 229 -8.53 -3.64 10.24
CA GLU A 229 -8.43 -3.80 11.69
C GLU A 229 -9.56 -4.63 12.33
N GLN A 230 -10.73 -4.71 11.69
CA GLN A 230 -11.90 -5.47 12.15
C GLN A 230 -12.33 -5.09 13.59
N GLN A 231 -12.54 -3.81 13.84
CA GLN A 231 -12.92 -3.23 15.14
C GLN A 231 -11.95 -3.52 16.30
N ALA A 232 -10.71 -3.92 16.01
CA ALA A 232 -9.66 -4.08 17.01
C ALA A 232 -9.06 -2.75 17.48
N LEU A 233 -9.16 -1.70 16.68
CA LEU A 233 -8.68 -0.37 17.02
C LEU A 233 -9.76 0.42 17.77
N SER A 234 -9.33 1.11 18.83
CA SER A 234 -10.16 2.10 19.49
C SER A 234 -10.45 3.28 18.56
N ASP A 235 -11.52 4.02 18.83
CA ASP A 235 -11.83 5.25 18.09
C ASP A 235 -10.69 6.28 18.20
N GLN A 236 -10.01 6.31 19.34
CA GLN A 236 -8.82 7.16 19.53
C GLN A 236 -7.68 6.77 18.60
N GLN A 237 -7.36 5.48 18.47
CA GLN A 237 -6.33 5.00 17.54
C GLN A 237 -6.70 5.28 16.08
N LYS A 238 -7.97 5.11 15.71
CA LYS A 238 -8.47 5.49 14.37
C LYS A 238 -8.30 6.99 14.12
N GLN A 239 -8.59 7.82 15.11
CA GLN A 239 -8.40 9.27 15.02
C GLN A 239 -6.92 9.66 14.91
N TRP A 240 -6.01 8.96 15.60
CA TRP A 240 -4.57 9.19 15.44
C TRP A 240 -4.10 8.90 14.01
N ILE A 241 -4.58 7.83 13.38
CA ILE A 241 -4.28 7.55 11.96
C ILE A 241 -4.72 8.74 11.10
N ILE A 242 -5.97 9.19 11.29
CA ILE A 242 -6.54 10.25 10.47
C ILE A 242 -5.80 11.56 10.66
N ASN A 243 -5.64 12.02 11.91
CA ASN A 243 -4.93 13.26 12.20
C ASN A 243 -3.51 13.21 11.62
N TYR A 244 -2.83 12.07 11.76
CA TYR A 244 -1.49 11.93 11.22
C TYR A 244 -1.48 12.03 9.69
N LEU A 245 -2.36 11.32 8.98
CA LEU A 245 -2.41 11.43 7.52
C LEU A 245 -2.90 12.79 7.01
N GLU A 246 -3.84 13.45 7.71
CA GLU A 246 -4.33 14.81 7.37
C GLU A 246 -3.24 15.87 7.56
N SER A 247 -2.36 15.66 8.53
CA SER A 247 -1.22 16.54 8.77
C SER A 247 -0.04 16.35 7.81
N LEU A 248 -0.03 15.30 6.99
CA LEU A 248 1.02 15.13 5.98
C LEU A 248 0.67 15.89 4.70
N PRO A 249 1.63 16.58 4.06
CA PRO A 249 1.39 17.19 2.76
C PRO A 249 0.92 16.17 1.73
N MET A 250 -0.03 16.60 0.89
CA MET A 250 -0.58 15.75 -0.15
C MET A 250 0.53 15.21 -1.08
N GLY A 251 0.50 13.90 -1.31
CA GLY A 251 1.48 13.21 -2.16
C GLY A 251 2.88 13.09 -1.55
N LEU A 252 3.04 13.26 -0.23
CA LEU A 252 4.25 12.88 0.50
C LEU A 252 4.34 11.36 0.72
N HIS A 253 3.20 10.68 0.71
CA HIS A 253 3.14 9.23 0.79
C HIS A 253 2.34 8.66 -0.38
N ASN A 254 2.58 7.37 -0.66
CA ASN A 254 1.78 6.58 -1.59
C ASN A 254 1.14 5.38 -0.86
N LEU A 255 0.75 5.62 0.40
CA LEU A 255 0.05 4.64 1.24
C LEU A 255 -1.27 4.21 0.60
N ARG A 256 -1.59 2.92 0.73
CA ARG A 256 -2.80 2.27 0.17
C ARG A 256 -3.58 1.51 1.22
N TYR A 257 -2.89 0.99 2.22
CA TYR A 257 -3.56 0.35 3.35
C TYR A 257 -2.75 0.47 4.63
N ILE A 258 -3.47 0.40 5.75
CA ILE A 258 -2.93 0.17 7.09
C ILE A 258 -3.62 -1.10 7.60
N ALA A 259 -2.85 -2.06 8.09
CA ALA A 259 -3.36 -3.31 8.60
C ALA A 259 -2.77 -3.62 9.98
N LEU A 260 -3.55 -4.26 10.85
CA LEU A 260 -3.00 -4.91 12.04
C LEU A 260 -2.42 -6.27 11.67
N SER A 261 -1.21 -6.57 12.15
CA SER A 261 -0.50 -7.82 11.86
C SER A 261 -1.36 -9.06 12.14
N ALA A 262 -2.00 -9.09 13.33
CA ALA A 262 -2.91 -10.15 13.76
C ALA A 262 -4.13 -10.37 12.84
N ARG A 263 -4.49 -9.39 12.01
CA ARG A 263 -5.59 -9.50 11.03
C ARG A 263 -5.14 -10.03 9.68
N LEU A 264 -3.84 -10.04 9.43
CA LEU A 264 -3.23 -10.67 8.26
C LEU A 264 -2.77 -12.11 8.57
N GLU A 265 -2.68 -12.52 9.84
CA GLU A 265 -2.29 -13.88 10.22
C GLU A 265 -3.27 -14.93 9.69
N ARG A 266 -2.71 -16.00 9.13
CA ARG A 266 -3.38 -17.24 8.75
C ARG A 266 -3.37 -18.20 9.94
N GLU A 267 -4.21 -19.23 9.88
CA GLU A 267 -4.25 -20.29 10.92
C GLU A 267 -2.89 -20.97 11.17
N ASN A 268 -2.00 -21.00 10.16
CA ASN A 268 -0.65 -21.57 10.28
C ASN A 268 0.42 -20.56 10.73
N GLY A 269 0.03 -19.34 11.14
CA GLY A 269 0.93 -18.26 11.58
C GLY A 269 1.61 -17.47 10.46
N ALA A 270 1.43 -17.83 9.18
CA ALA A 270 1.92 -17.01 8.07
C ALA A 270 0.99 -15.83 7.81
N HIS A 271 1.47 -14.73 7.22
CA HIS A 271 0.62 -13.59 6.88
C HIS A 271 0.03 -13.69 5.45
N PHE A 272 -1.15 -13.12 5.25
CA PHE A 272 -1.65 -12.76 3.92
C PHE A 272 -0.87 -11.55 3.39
N GLU A 273 -0.44 -11.65 2.13
CA GLU A 273 0.22 -10.56 1.43
C GLU A 273 -0.75 -9.83 0.52
N LEU A 274 -0.87 -8.52 0.69
CA LEU A 274 -1.60 -7.64 -0.21
C LEU A 274 -0.67 -7.13 -1.32
N THR A 275 -1.16 -7.09 -2.56
CA THR A 275 -0.44 -6.53 -3.71
C THR A 275 -1.03 -5.17 -4.06
N THR A 276 -0.17 -4.17 -4.19
CA THR A 276 -0.58 -2.81 -4.53
C THR A 276 0.46 -2.12 -5.40
N ALA A 277 0.06 -1.10 -6.16
CA ALA A 277 0.98 -0.15 -6.80
C ALA A 277 1.55 0.88 -5.82
N GLY A 278 0.93 1.06 -4.64
CA GLY A 278 1.44 1.90 -3.57
C GLY A 278 2.19 1.12 -2.50
N GLN A 279 2.08 1.56 -1.26
CA GLN A 279 2.70 0.93 -0.10
C GLN A 279 1.67 0.61 0.97
N GLY A 280 1.96 -0.40 1.77
CA GLY A 280 1.17 -0.75 2.95
C GLY A 280 1.93 -0.48 4.23
N VAL A 281 1.20 -0.26 5.32
CA VAL A 281 1.73 -0.28 6.67
C VAL A 281 1.08 -1.43 7.42
N VAL A 282 1.91 -2.31 7.98
CA VAL A 282 1.46 -3.37 8.89
C VAL A 282 1.92 -2.99 10.29
N ILE A 283 0.97 -2.85 11.20
CA ILE A 283 1.18 -2.47 12.59
C ILE A 283 1.18 -3.73 13.43
N ASP A 284 2.28 -3.96 14.15
CA ASP A 284 2.36 -4.98 15.19
C ASP A 284 2.32 -4.31 16.57
N ASN A 285 1.22 -4.49 17.28
CA ASN A 285 1.03 -3.95 18.63
C ASN A 285 1.94 -4.61 19.69
N LYS A 286 2.67 -5.67 19.32
CA LYS A 286 3.60 -6.37 20.21
C LYS A 286 5.06 -5.92 20.05
N SER A 287 5.33 -4.94 19.20
CA SER A 287 6.71 -4.51 18.93
C SER A 287 7.41 -4.06 20.22
N SER A 288 8.50 -4.73 20.58
CA SER A 288 9.41 -4.36 21.67
C SER A 288 10.47 -3.37 21.20
N ASP A 289 10.10 -2.47 20.29
CA ASP A 289 11.04 -1.49 19.74
C ASP A 289 11.71 -0.71 20.88
N PRO A 290 13.02 -0.43 20.78
CA PRO A 290 13.72 0.30 21.81
C PRO A 290 13.05 1.66 22.00
N ILE A 291 12.61 1.90 23.24
CA ILE A 291 12.05 3.18 23.66
C ILE A 291 13.14 4.25 23.50
N LEU A 292 12.91 5.18 22.59
CA LEU A 292 13.85 6.30 22.40
C LEU A 292 13.81 7.21 23.64
N PRO A 293 14.94 7.88 23.99
CA PRO A 293 14.96 8.84 25.07
C PRO A 293 13.87 9.91 24.91
N GLY A 294 13.01 10.04 25.92
CA GLY A 294 11.89 10.97 25.91
C GLY A 294 10.63 10.48 25.18
N MET A 295 10.56 9.20 24.82
CA MET A 295 9.39 8.52 24.25
C MET A 295 8.83 7.40 25.15
N ALA A 296 9.25 7.33 26.42
CA ALA A 296 8.82 6.25 27.33
C ALA A 296 7.30 6.22 27.59
N ASP A 297 6.64 7.37 27.45
CA ASP A 297 5.21 7.52 27.66
C ASP A 297 4.38 7.34 26.37
N LEU A 298 5.02 6.94 25.26
CA LEU A 298 4.34 6.76 23.99
C LEU A 298 3.57 5.45 23.91
N ASP A 299 2.38 5.54 23.30
CA ASP A 299 1.59 4.37 22.95
C ASP A 299 2.32 3.56 21.85
N PRO A 300 2.56 2.25 22.04
CA PRO A 300 3.22 1.39 21.06
C PRO A 300 2.55 1.40 19.68
N PHE A 301 1.23 1.57 19.62
CA PHE A 301 0.51 1.69 18.36
C PHE A 301 0.94 2.92 17.56
N TYR A 302 1.08 4.08 18.22
CA TYR A 302 1.51 5.30 17.53
C TYR A 302 2.95 5.19 17.04
N ILE A 303 3.84 4.58 17.83
CA ILE A 303 5.23 4.29 17.40
C ILE A 303 5.24 3.45 16.12
N ALA A 304 4.48 2.35 16.10
CA ALA A 304 4.40 1.47 14.94
C ALA A 304 3.79 2.16 13.72
N LEU A 305 2.73 2.97 13.91
CA LEU A 305 2.13 3.79 12.86
C LEU A 305 3.15 4.79 12.28
N ALA A 306 3.79 5.59 13.14
CA ALA A 306 4.76 6.60 12.76
C ALA A 306 5.96 6.02 12.01
N LYS A 307 6.50 4.88 12.48
CA LYS A 307 7.57 4.14 11.80
C LYS A 307 7.10 3.61 10.44
N GLY A 308 5.92 3.00 10.39
CA GLY A 308 5.35 2.46 9.16
C GLY A 308 5.18 3.53 8.08
N VAL A 309 4.54 4.65 8.44
CA VAL A 309 4.33 5.78 7.53
C VAL A 309 5.67 6.41 7.11
N SER A 310 6.62 6.58 8.04
CA SER A 310 7.96 7.08 7.71
C SER A 310 8.69 6.17 6.71
N ARG A 311 8.52 4.85 6.80
CA ARG A 311 9.06 3.90 5.81
C ARG A 311 8.41 4.07 4.44
N VAL A 312 7.10 4.33 4.40
CA VAL A 312 6.40 4.64 3.14
C VAL A 312 6.91 5.95 2.53
N ILE A 313 7.11 6.99 3.34
CA ILE A 313 7.67 8.28 2.88
C ILE A 313 9.10 8.09 2.38
N ASP A 314 9.94 7.32 3.08
CA ASP A 314 11.30 7.01 2.61
C ASP A 314 11.27 6.33 1.25
N LEU A 315 10.49 5.25 1.12
CA LEU A 315 10.42 4.47 -0.12
C LEU A 315 9.87 5.29 -1.28
N TYR A 316 8.85 6.12 -1.05
CA TYR A 316 8.17 6.84 -2.12
C TYR A 316 8.82 8.17 -2.44
N SER A 317 8.97 9.05 -1.45
CA SER A 317 9.40 10.44 -1.66
C SER A 317 10.91 10.61 -1.61
N VAL A 318 11.61 9.85 -0.77
CA VAL A 318 13.07 9.99 -0.66
C VAL A 318 13.78 9.11 -1.68
N GLN A 319 13.54 7.80 -1.68
CA GLN A 319 14.20 6.84 -2.57
C GLN A 319 13.74 7.00 -4.03
N GLY A 320 12.51 7.45 -4.24
CA GLY A 320 11.96 7.78 -5.56
C GLY A 320 12.50 9.09 -6.16
N ASN A 321 13.17 9.92 -5.36
CA ASN A 321 13.77 11.19 -5.81
C ASN A 321 15.31 11.10 -5.76
N VAL A 322 15.96 11.27 -6.91
CA VAL A 322 17.42 11.11 -7.04
C VAL A 322 18.20 12.04 -6.11
N GLU A 323 17.78 13.30 -5.96
CA GLU A 323 18.47 14.29 -5.14
C GLU A 323 18.29 14.02 -3.64
N LEU A 324 17.05 13.72 -3.20
CA LEU A 324 16.78 13.40 -1.80
C LEU A 324 17.46 12.08 -1.38
N LYS A 325 17.46 11.08 -2.27
CA LYS A 325 18.18 9.82 -2.05
C LYS A 325 19.68 10.07 -1.88
N LYS A 326 20.29 10.85 -2.78
CA LYS A 326 21.72 11.21 -2.72
C LYS A 326 22.04 11.99 -1.44
N ARG A 327 21.18 12.95 -1.07
CA ARG A 327 21.33 13.72 0.17
C ARG A 327 21.26 12.83 1.41
N LYS A 328 20.28 11.91 1.49
CA LYS A 328 20.19 10.93 2.58
C LYS A 328 21.46 10.07 2.69
N GLN A 329 21.94 9.56 1.56
CA GLN A 329 23.18 8.75 1.53
C GLN A 329 24.40 9.56 1.98
N GLY A 330 24.49 10.82 1.57
CA GLY A 330 25.55 11.75 2.03
C GLY A 330 25.51 11.98 3.54
N LEU A 331 24.32 12.23 4.10
CA LEU A 331 24.15 12.41 5.55
C LEU A 331 24.55 11.16 6.34
N LEU A 332 24.14 9.98 5.87
CA LEU A 332 24.49 8.71 6.50
C LEU A 332 26.01 8.45 6.45
N ALA A 333 26.64 8.73 5.30
CA ALA A 333 28.08 8.55 5.13
C ALA A 333 28.91 9.52 6.01
N ASP A 334 28.45 10.76 6.14
CA ASP A 334 29.07 11.80 6.97
C ASP A 334 28.96 11.47 8.47
N ALA A 335 27.78 11.04 8.92
CA ALA A 335 27.57 10.60 10.30
C ALA A 335 28.40 9.35 10.65
N GLY A 336 28.54 8.40 9.71
CA GLY A 336 29.42 7.24 9.86
C GLY A 336 29.01 6.31 11.01
N LEU A 337 29.97 5.77 11.75
CA LEU A 337 29.70 4.77 12.79
C LEU A 337 29.35 5.38 14.16
N ASP A 338 29.56 6.68 14.36
CA ASP A 338 29.40 7.33 15.67
C ASP A 338 27.92 7.53 16.00
N THR A 339 27.46 6.95 17.11
CA THR A 339 26.06 7.03 17.53
C THR A 339 25.63 8.45 17.89
N GLN A 340 26.56 9.30 18.32
CA GLN A 340 26.27 10.68 18.68
C GLN A 340 25.99 11.56 17.46
N HIS A 341 26.46 11.19 16.26
CA HIS A 341 26.20 11.95 15.04
C HIS A 341 24.74 11.84 14.56
N TYR A 342 23.94 10.94 15.12
CA TYR A 342 22.55 10.75 14.71
C TYR A 342 21.60 11.59 15.55
N LEU A 343 20.51 12.08 14.91
CA LEU A 343 19.45 12.81 15.62
C LEU A 343 18.81 11.93 16.71
N VAL A 344 18.73 10.63 16.41
CA VAL A 344 18.34 9.58 17.33
C VAL A 344 19.54 8.66 17.49
N ALA A 345 20.19 8.69 18.64
CA ALA A 345 21.34 7.82 18.90
C ALA A 345 20.89 6.35 18.99
N PRO A 346 21.38 5.45 18.11
CA PRO A 346 21.09 4.04 18.22
C PRO A 346 21.85 3.42 19.41
N SER A 347 21.37 2.29 19.92
CA SER A 347 22.03 1.54 20.99
C SER A 347 23.36 0.93 20.55
N GLU A 348 23.49 0.62 19.26
CA GLU A 348 24.65 -0.06 18.69
C GLU A 348 25.42 0.87 17.74
N ARG A 349 26.74 0.88 17.89
CA ARG A 349 27.66 1.59 16.99
C ARG A 349 27.53 1.04 15.57
N GLY A 350 27.37 1.91 14.58
CA GLY A 350 27.24 1.49 13.18
C GLY A 350 25.86 0.99 12.76
N TYR A 351 24.86 0.96 13.66
CA TYR A 351 23.52 0.41 13.38
C TYR A 351 22.91 0.91 12.06
N PHE A 352 22.95 2.22 11.79
CA PHE A 352 22.38 2.78 10.56
C PHE A 352 23.24 2.57 9.32
N VAL A 353 24.53 2.30 9.46
CA VAL A 353 25.39 1.90 8.33
C VAL A 353 25.03 0.48 7.89
N ASP A 354 24.80 -0.41 8.85
CA ASP A 354 24.37 -1.78 8.59
C ASP A 354 22.89 -1.88 8.19
N ASN A 355 22.06 -0.94 8.66
CA ASN A 355 20.62 -0.87 8.42
C ASN A 355 20.20 0.49 7.83
N PRO A 356 20.66 0.84 6.61
CA PRO A 356 20.45 2.18 6.03
C PRO A 356 18.98 2.54 5.78
N SER A 357 18.08 1.55 5.72
CA SER A 357 16.64 1.77 5.65
C SER A 357 16.06 2.34 6.95
N GLU A 358 16.67 2.06 8.10
CA GLU A 358 16.19 2.53 9.40
C GLU A 358 16.56 3.98 9.69
N PHE A 359 17.58 4.51 9.01
CA PHE A 359 18.05 5.87 9.24
C PHE A 359 16.94 6.92 9.08
N PHE A 360 16.24 6.93 7.94
CA PHE A 360 15.11 7.85 7.75
C PHE A 360 13.93 7.52 8.65
N VAL A 361 13.65 6.23 8.84
CA VAL A 361 12.49 5.77 9.63
C VAL A 361 12.59 6.26 11.07
N MET A 362 13.75 6.14 11.70
CA MET A 362 13.96 6.55 13.09
C MET A 362 13.96 8.07 13.25
N MET A 363 14.54 8.81 12.30
CA MET A 363 14.44 10.27 12.29
C MET A 363 12.99 10.73 12.08
N GLY A 364 12.26 10.10 11.17
CA GLY A 364 10.84 10.38 10.90
C GLY A 364 9.94 10.07 12.10
N LEU A 365 10.22 9.00 12.84
CA LEU A 365 9.56 8.71 14.12
C LEU A 365 9.79 9.83 15.13
N TYR A 366 11.04 10.28 15.32
CA TYR A 366 11.36 11.36 16.26
C TYR A 366 10.70 12.68 15.86
N TRP A 367 10.70 12.98 14.56
CA TRP A 367 10.05 14.14 13.98
C TRP A 367 8.53 14.15 14.20
N SER A 368 7.86 13.02 13.93
CA SER A 368 6.40 12.89 14.05
C SER A 368 5.90 12.80 15.48
N PHE A 369 6.80 12.56 16.44
CA PHE A 369 6.49 12.65 17.86
C PHE A 369 6.56 14.07 18.37
N ASP A 370 7.70 14.74 18.18
CA ASP A 370 7.90 16.11 18.63
C ASP A 370 8.94 16.79 17.73
N SER A 371 8.45 17.47 16.69
CA SER A 371 9.29 18.16 15.71
C SER A 371 10.06 19.31 16.35
N TYR A 372 9.46 19.99 17.32
CA TYR A 372 10.11 21.10 18.01
C TYR A 372 11.27 20.60 18.87
N LYS A 373 11.06 19.54 19.66
CA LYS A 373 12.11 18.89 20.45
C LYS A 373 13.18 18.27 19.56
N SER A 374 12.82 17.76 18.39
CA SER A 374 13.80 17.33 17.37
C SER A 374 14.74 18.47 16.98
N LEU A 375 14.18 19.65 16.68
CA LEU A 375 14.97 20.86 16.39
C LEU A 375 15.81 21.29 17.61
N GLN A 376 15.24 21.36 18.80
CA GLN A 376 15.98 21.74 20.02
C GLN A 376 17.16 20.81 20.29
N SER A 377 16.96 19.50 20.19
CA SER A 377 18.02 18.49 20.36
C SER A 377 19.16 18.71 19.37
N ALA A 378 18.82 19.03 18.11
CA ALA A 378 19.82 19.31 17.08
C ALA A 378 20.58 20.63 17.32
N ILE A 379 19.91 21.67 17.80
CA ILE A 379 20.54 22.95 18.18
C ILE A 379 21.47 22.76 19.38
N ASN A 380 21.07 21.98 20.38
CA ASN A 380 21.89 21.66 21.54
C ASN A 380 23.14 20.87 21.13
N ALA A 381 23.00 19.86 20.26
CA ALA A 381 24.13 19.13 19.70
C ALA A 381 25.09 20.06 18.92
N TRP A 382 24.54 20.98 18.13
CA TRP A 382 25.31 21.98 17.40
C TRP A 382 26.16 22.85 18.34
N GLN A 383 25.58 23.32 19.45
CA GLN A 383 26.29 24.11 20.47
C GLN A 383 27.41 23.31 21.15
N GLN A 384 27.31 21.98 21.19
CA GLN A 384 28.33 21.07 21.69
C GLN A 384 29.38 20.68 20.63
N GLY A 385 29.30 21.27 19.43
CA GLY A 385 30.24 21.04 18.33
C GLY A 385 29.85 19.91 17.37
N ASN A 386 28.74 19.21 17.63
CA ASN A 386 28.25 18.14 16.77
C ASN A 386 27.19 18.67 15.78
N ARG A 387 27.55 18.74 14.51
CA ARG A 387 26.74 19.41 13.47
C ARG A 387 25.71 18.50 12.79
N HIS A 388 25.94 17.19 12.80
CA HIS A 388 25.18 16.23 12.01
C HIS A 388 23.66 16.21 12.35
N PRO A 389 23.23 16.23 13.62
CA PRO A 389 21.80 16.22 13.95
C PRO A 389 21.01 17.40 13.35
N LEU A 390 21.64 18.56 13.17
CA LEU A 390 20.97 19.70 12.53
C LEU A 390 20.73 19.46 11.04
N HIS A 391 21.68 18.87 10.33
CA HIS A 391 21.48 18.54 8.92
C HIS A 391 20.41 17.46 8.73
N HIS A 392 20.24 16.57 9.71
CA HIS A 392 19.14 15.61 9.76
C HIS A 392 17.78 16.30 9.89
N VAL A 393 17.64 17.24 10.83
CA VAL A 393 16.42 18.05 11.00
C VAL A 393 16.10 18.86 9.75
N LEU A 394 17.10 19.51 9.15
CA LEU A 394 16.90 20.29 7.93
C LEU A 394 16.57 19.40 6.71
N PHE A 395 17.03 18.15 6.72
CA PHE A 395 16.64 17.18 5.69
C PHE A 395 15.18 16.73 5.86
N LEU A 396 14.74 16.42 7.08
CA LEU A 396 13.34 16.13 7.36
C LEU A 396 12.45 17.31 7.00
N THR A 397 12.82 18.52 7.41
CA THR A 397 12.10 19.76 7.09
C THR A 397 11.95 19.92 5.57
N ASP A 398 12.99 19.59 4.80
CA ASP A 398 12.94 19.63 3.35
C ASP A 398 11.99 18.60 2.74
N VAL A 399 12.04 17.36 3.23
CA VAL A 399 11.16 16.27 2.80
C VAL A 399 9.69 16.56 3.13
N TYR A 400 9.41 16.94 4.38
CA TYR A 400 8.05 17.18 4.87
C TYR A 400 7.45 18.52 4.42
N SER A 401 8.25 19.49 3.98
CA SER A 401 7.70 20.70 3.34
C SER A 401 7.47 20.54 1.84
N LYS A 402 8.11 19.55 1.20
CA LYS A 402 8.09 19.38 -0.27
C LYS A 402 8.48 20.65 -1.05
N GLY A 403 9.32 21.50 -0.46
CA GLY A 403 9.74 22.78 -1.04
C GLY A 403 8.79 23.95 -0.78
N GLU A 404 7.67 23.73 -0.09
CA GLU A 404 6.76 24.79 0.33
C GLU A 404 7.39 25.73 1.37
N SER A 405 6.74 26.88 1.58
CA SER A 405 7.14 27.90 2.55
C SER A 405 6.58 27.68 3.95
N ALA A 406 5.83 26.60 4.15
CA ALA A 406 5.29 26.19 5.44
C ALA A 406 5.31 24.67 5.56
N LEU A 407 5.41 24.17 6.79
CA LEU A 407 5.21 22.76 7.12
C LEU A 407 4.60 22.61 8.52
N PRO A 408 3.89 21.51 8.79
CA PRO A 408 3.46 21.20 10.14
C PRO A 408 4.62 20.66 10.97
N PHE A 409 4.82 21.23 12.14
CA PHE A 409 5.51 20.60 13.26
C PHE A 409 4.52 19.76 14.04
N PHE A 410 4.93 18.55 14.37
CA PHE A 410 4.13 17.57 15.10
C PHE A 410 4.41 17.64 16.59
N TYR A 411 3.37 17.45 17.39
CA TYR A 411 3.46 17.16 18.82
C TYR A 411 2.42 16.08 19.15
N PHE A 412 2.87 14.94 19.64
CA PHE A 412 1.99 13.86 20.04
C PHE A 412 1.99 13.67 21.55
N ASP A 413 0.80 13.68 22.13
CA ASP A 413 0.54 13.32 23.52
C ASP A 413 -0.42 12.13 23.56
N ALA A 414 -0.15 11.13 24.40
CA ALA A 414 -0.96 9.90 24.44
C ALA A 414 -2.42 10.16 24.87
N LYS A 415 -2.72 11.26 25.57
CA LYS A 415 -4.07 11.61 26.01
C LYS A 415 -4.77 12.51 24.99
N GLN A 416 -4.08 13.51 24.46
CA GLN A 416 -4.63 14.53 23.57
C GLN A 416 -4.55 14.11 22.09
N GLY A 417 -3.68 13.17 21.75
CA GLY A 417 -3.39 12.71 20.40
C GLY A 417 -2.36 13.58 19.70
N LEU A 418 -2.43 13.59 18.36
CA LEU A 418 -1.55 14.40 17.54
C LEU A 418 -2.08 15.83 17.40
N GLU A 419 -1.25 16.79 17.79
CA GLU A 419 -1.39 18.21 17.50
C GLU A 419 -0.36 18.64 16.45
N THR A 420 -0.69 19.71 15.73
CA THR A 420 0.23 20.32 14.77
C THR A 420 0.29 21.83 14.93
N GLN A 421 1.47 22.37 14.67
CA GLN A 421 1.71 23.80 14.57
C GLN A 421 2.34 24.08 13.21
N GLU A 422 1.77 25.01 12.45
CA GLU A 422 2.40 25.47 11.21
C GLU A 422 3.68 26.26 11.52
N VAL A 423 4.76 25.92 10.80
CA VAL A 423 6.07 26.56 10.87
C VAL A 423 6.39 27.16 9.52
N THR A 424 6.75 28.44 9.50
CA THR A 424 7.17 29.13 8.28
C THR A 424 8.63 28.81 7.96
N ILE A 425 8.90 28.61 6.67
CA ILE A 425 10.20 28.27 6.11
C ILE A 425 10.58 29.34 5.09
N LYS A 426 11.81 29.83 5.19
CA LYS A 426 12.42 30.63 4.12
C LYS A 426 13.57 29.87 3.49
N ARG A 427 13.67 29.98 2.17
CA ARG A 427 14.73 29.35 1.38
C ARG A 427 15.54 30.38 0.61
N ASP A 428 16.81 30.08 0.36
CA ASP A 428 17.62 30.84 -0.58
C ASP A 428 17.32 30.43 -2.05
N ALA A 429 17.97 31.10 -3.00
CA ALA A 429 17.84 30.80 -4.43
C ALA A 429 18.36 29.40 -4.84
N LYS A 430 19.10 28.72 -3.96
CA LYS A 430 19.57 27.34 -4.17
C LYS A 430 18.65 26.31 -3.51
N GLY A 431 17.56 26.76 -2.88
CA GLY A 431 16.60 25.92 -2.17
C GLY A 431 17.01 25.54 -0.76
N ASN A 432 18.14 26.06 -0.24
CA ASN A 432 18.56 25.77 1.13
C ASN A 432 17.62 26.47 2.12
N ILE A 433 17.25 25.78 3.20
CA ILE A 433 16.47 26.38 4.30
C ILE A 433 17.38 27.36 5.04
N VAL A 434 17.06 28.64 4.99
CA VAL A 434 17.83 29.71 5.65
C VAL A 434 17.14 30.24 6.90
N GLU A 435 15.81 30.10 7.02
CA GLU A 435 15.08 30.51 8.22
C GLU A 435 13.94 29.52 8.53
N LEU A 436 13.71 29.25 9.81
CA LEU A 436 12.52 28.61 10.36
C LEU A 436 11.91 29.48 11.46
N VAL A 437 10.61 29.73 11.39
CA VAL A 437 9.87 30.47 12.42
C VAL A 437 8.94 29.52 13.15
N VAL A 438 9.26 29.23 14.42
CA VAL A 438 8.49 28.33 15.28
C VAL A 438 7.96 29.12 16.48
N GLY A 439 6.68 29.47 16.43
CA GLY A 439 6.07 30.35 17.44
C GLY A 439 6.79 31.70 17.48
N ASN A 440 7.42 32.01 18.62
CA ASN A 440 8.18 33.25 18.80
C ASN A 440 9.69 33.09 18.56
N ASP A 441 10.16 31.91 18.13
CA ASP A 441 11.57 31.65 17.88
C ASP A 441 11.86 31.66 16.37
N LEU A 442 12.82 32.50 15.95
CA LEU A 442 13.41 32.50 14.62
C LEU A 442 14.75 31.78 14.67
N TYR A 443 14.90 30.73 13.87
CA TYR A 443 16.16 30.03 13.65
C TYR A 443 16.70 30.40 12.28
N ALA A 444 17.88 31.03 12.23
CA ALA A 444 18.56 31.40 10.98
C ALA A 444 19.77 30.49 10.74
N PHE A 445 19.90 29.98 9.51
CA PHE A 445 20.92 29.03 9.09
C PHE A 445 21.79 29.61 7.98
N TYR A 446 23.11 29.60 8.18
CA TYR A 446 24.06 30.11 7.21
C TYR A 446 24.82 28.96 6.56
N TRP A 447 24.80 28.92 5.22
CA TRP A 447 25.33 27.81 4.43
C TRP A 447 26.67 28.16 3.76
N LYS A 448 27.60 27.20 3.75
CA LYS A 448 28.87 27.25 3.01
C LYS A 448 29.18 25.85 2.50
N SER A 449 29.44 25.74 1.20
CA SER A 449 29.78 24.46 0.54
C SER A 449 28.78 23.33 0.81
N GLY A 450 27.48 23.65 0.84
CA GLY A 450 26.42 22.66 1.03
C GLY A 450 26.18 22.24 2.50
N LEU A 451 26.86 22.86 3.45
CA LEU A 451 26.68 22.61 4.88
C LEU A 451 26.35 23.89 5.63
N VAL A 452 25.50 23.80 6.65
CA VAL A 452 25.36 24.86 7.66
C VAL A 452 26.69 25.01 8.41
N TYR A 453 27.18 26.25 8.53
CA TYR A 453 28.38 26.58 9.30
C TYR A 453 28.11 27.51 10.49
N ARG A 454 26.92 28.10 10.56
CA ARG A 454 26.47 28.97 11.65
C ARG A 454 24.96 28.87 11.81
N VAL A 455 24.51 28.95 13.05
CA VAL A 455 23.09 29.00 13.43
C VAL A 455 22.90 30.16 14.40
N GLU A 456 21.80 30.89 14.23
CA GLU A 456 21.35 31.90 15.18
C GLU A 456 19.91 31.59 15.60
N GLN A 457 19.61 31.80 16.89
CA GLN A 457 18.26 31.74 17.42
C GLN A 457 17.91 33.13 17.98
N VAL A 458 16.80 33.70 17.52
CA VAL A 458 16.32 35.02 17.93
C VAL A 458 14.88 34.88 18.42
N LYS A 459 14.60 35.39 19.62
CA LYS A 459 13.22 35.55 20.09
C LYS A 459 12.59 36.76 19.43
N LEU A 460 11.52 36.55 18.66
CA LEU A 460 10.67 37.58 18.13
C LEU A 460 9.91 38.21 19.30
N MET A 461 10.33 39.40 19.74
CA MET A 461 9.58 40.14 20.78
C MET A 461 8.20 40.48 20.23
N GLY A 462 7.16 40.02 20.93
CA GLY A 462 5.77 39.99 20.47
C GLY A 462 5.31 41.28 19.80
N LYS A 463 5.29 41.28 18.47
CA LYS A 463 4.15 41.88 17.76
C LYS A 463 3.11 40.79 17.70
N THR A 464 2.06 40.94 18.49
CA THR A 464 0.83 40.16 18.33
C THR A 464 0.40 40.31 16.87
N LEU A 465 0.69 39.30 16.04
CA LEU A 465 0.04 39.16 14.75
C LEU A 465 -1.38 38.73 15.07
N SER A 466 -2.27 39.72 15.20
CA SER A 466 -3.71 39.47 15.09
C SER A 466 -3.93 38.87 13.71
N ILE A 467 -4.34 37.60 13.68
CA ILE A 467 -4.76 36.87 12.48
C ILE A 467 -5.95 37.58 11.84
#